data_AF-A0A091TVT4-F1
#
_entry.id   AF-A0A091TVT4-F1
#
_cell.length_a   1.000
_cell.length_b   1.000
_cell.length_c   1.000
_cell.angle_alpha   90.00
_cell.angle_beta   90.00
_cell.angle_gamma   90.00
#
_symmetry.space_group_name_H-M   'P 1'
#
loop_
_entity.id
_entity.type
_entity.pdbx_description
1 polymer ?
#
loop_
_entity_poly.entity_id
_entity_poly.type
_entity_poly.pdbx_seq_one_letter_code
_entity_poly.pdbx_strand_id
1 'polypeptide(L)'
;DFHLTLDTAQRYQKVKGFGGSVTDSAAINIQSLSKDAQNHLLRSYFSEEGIEYNLVRVPMASTDFSVRLYTYADAEGDFQLKHFNLTEEDTRMK
;
A
#
# COMPACT_ATOMS: atom_id res chain seq x y z
N ASP A 1 -9.38 -22.88 -36.50
CA ASP A 1 -10.24 -22.45 -35.38
C ASP A 1 -9.62 -22.80 -34.05
N PHE A 2 -9.58 -21.85 -33.12
CA PHE A 2 -9.01 -22.03 -31.78
C PHE A 2 -10.14 -22.05 -30.76
N HIS A 3 -10.16 -23.06 -29.90
CA HIS A 3 -11.17 -23.23 -28.85
C HIS A 3 -10.50 -23.27 -27.48
N LEU A 4 -11.05 -22.50 -26.54
CA LEU A 4 -10.72 -22.53 -25.11
C LEU A 4 -11.83 -23.24 -24.34
N THR A 5 -11.48 -24.21 -23.50
CA THR A 5 -12.42 -24.98 -22.68
C THR A 5 -12.01 -24.91 -21.21
N LEU A 6 -12.98 -24.65 -20.34
CA LEU A 6 -12.81 -24.56 -18.89
C LEU A 6 -13.37 -25.82 -18.21
N ASP A 7 -12.54 -26.51 -17.43
CA ASP A 7 -12.98 -27.58 -16.53
C ASP A 7 -13.10 -27.02 -15.10
N THR A 8 -14.33 -26.94 -14.58
CA THR A 8 -14.62 -26.39 -13.24
C THR A 8 -14.42 -27.40 -12.10
N ALA A 9 -14.21 -28.69 -12.41
CA ALA A 9 -13.85 -29.71 -11.44
C ALA A 9 -12.34 -29.69 -11.13
N GLN A 10 -11.52 -29.25 -12.09
CA GLN A 10 -10.08 -29.07 -11.90
C GLN A 10 -9.80 -27.80 -11.09
N ARG A 11 -9.35 -27.96 -9.85
CA ARG A 11 -9.06 -26.86 -8.92
C ARG A 11 -7.59 -26.71 -8.62
N TYR A 12 -7.18 -25.47 -8.36
CA TYR A 12 -5.82 -25.11 -7.96
C TYR A 12 -5.85 -24.22 -6.70
N GLN A 13 -4.94 -23.25 -6.60
CA GLN A 13 -4.83 -22.34 -5.48
C GLN A 13 -6.08 -21.46 -5.31
N LYS A 14 -6.34 -21.06 -4.06
CA LYS A 14 -7.25 -19.95 -3.78
C LYS A 14 -6.52 -18.63 -3.93
N VAL A 15 -7.15 -17.67 -4.59
CA VAL A 15 -6.64 -16.31 -4.68
C VAL A 15 -6.97 -15.57 -3.38
N LYS A 16 -5.96 -14.93 -2.78
CA LYS A 16 -6.13 -14.17 -1.53
C LYS A 16 -6.81 -12.82 -1.77
N GLY A 17 -6.45 -12.13 -2.85
CA GLY A 17 -6.98 -10.80 -3.16
C GLY A 17 -6.13 -10.05 -4.19
N PHE A 18 -6.51 -8.79 -4.42
CA PHE A 18 -5.87 -7.84 -5.33
C PHE A 18 -5.74 -6.48 -4.64
N GLY A 19 -4.72 -5.72 -5.00
CA GLY A 19 -4.34 -4.58 -4.18
C GLY A 19 -3.23 -3.69 -4.76
N GLY A 20 -2.86 -2.69 -3.96
CA GLY A 20 -1.79 -1.74 -4.26
C GLY A 20 -0.82 -1.56 -3.09
N SER A 21 0.17 -0.69 -3.27
CA SER A 21 1.10 -0.32 -2.19
C SER A 21 0.91 1.13 -1.79
N VAL A 22 0.82 1.40 -0.48
CA VAL A 22 0.75 2.76 0.06
C VAL A 22 2.16 3.18 0.45
N THR A 23 2.91 3.65 -0.55
CA THR A 23 4.25 4.24 -0.39
C THR A 23 4.15 5.69 0.08
N ASP A 24 5.26 6.27 0.56
CA ASP A 24 5.29 7.69 0.94
C ASP A 24 4.90 8.58 -0.26
N SER A 25 5.44 8.28 -1.44
CA SER A 25 5.04 8.95 -2.69
C SER A 25 3.55 8.84 -2.98
N ALA A 26 2.94 7.66 -2.81
CA ALA A 26 1.50 7.51 -3.03
C ALA A 26 0.70 8.37 -2.06
N ALA A 27 1.05 8.35 -0.77
CA ALA A 27 0.38 9.13 0.26
C ALA A 27 0.51 10.64 0.03
N ILE A 28 1.71 11.13 -0.32
CA ILE A 28 1.98 12.54 -0.64
C ILE A 28 1.14 12.99 -1.85
N ASN A 29 1.13 12.21 -2.93
CA ASN A 29 0.37 12.57 -4.13
C ASN A 29 -1.14 12.59 -3.86
N ILE A 30 -1.67 11.62 -3.10
CA ILE A 30 -3.08 11.62 -2.71
C ILE A 30 -3.39 12.86 -1.87
N GLN A 31 -2.60 13.14 -0.83
CA GLN A 31 -2.84 14.30 0.05
C GLN A 31 -2.72 15.66 -0.65
N SER A 32 -1.99 15.73 -1.78
CA SER A 32 -1.90 16.96 -2.58
C SER A 32 -3.19 17.32 -3.31
N LEU A 33 -4.15 16.38 -3.41
CA LEU A 33 -5.45 16.61 -4.04
C LEU A 33 -6.41 17.36 -3.10
N SER A 34 -7.49 17.93 -3.66
CA SER A 34 -8.61 18.41 -2.85
C SER A 34 -9.29 17.24 -2.13
N LYS A 35 -9.97 17.50 -1.00
CA LYS A 35 -10.65 16.45 -0.22
C LYS A 35 -11.64 15.63 -1.05
N ASP A 36 -12.38 16.26 -1.95
CA ASP A 36 -13.34 15.56 -2.81
C ASP A 36 -12.63 14.64 -3.82
N ALA A 37 -11.52 15.09 -4.39
CA ALA A 37 -10.71 14.28 -5.30
C ALA A 37 -10.01 13.13 -4.56
N GLN A 38 -9.53 13.34 -3.33
CA GLN A 38 -8.99 12.27 -2.48
C GLN A 38 -10.04 11.18 -2.23
N ASN A 39 -11.24 11.59 -1.81
CA ASN A 39 -12.34 10.66 -1.57
C ASN A 39 -12.74 9.90 -2.84
N HIS A 40 -12.81 10.59 -3.99
CA HIS A 40 -13.12 9.94 -5.26
C HIS A 40 -12.05 8.91 -5.66
N LEU A 41 -10.77 9.24 -5.50
CA LEU A 41 -9.66 8.33 -5.77
C LEU A 41 -9.70 7.10 -4.85
N LEU A 42 -9.89 7.29 -3.54
CA LEU A 42 -9.95 6.18 -2.58
C LEU A 42 -11.15 5.28 -2.86
N ARG A 43 -12.32 5.85 -3.17
CA ARG A 43 -13.51 5.07 -3.55
C ARG A 43 -13.29 4.28 -4.83
N SER A 44 -12.64 4.89 -5.83
CA SER A 44 -12.33 4.20 -7.09
C SER A 44 -11.53 2.91 -6.86
N TYR A 45 -10.61 2.90 -5.89
CA TYR A 45 -9.85 1.69 -5.54
C TYR A 45 -10.57 0.75 -4.58
N PHE A 46 -11.20 1.26 -3.53
CA PHE A 46 -11.58 0.44 -2.36
C PHE A 46 -13.09 0.30 -2.12
N SER A 47 -13.96 0.99 -2.85
CA SER A 47 -15.42 0.87 -2.65
C SER A 47 -16.07 -0.11 -3.63
N GLU A 48 -17.30 -0.53 -3.29
CA GLU A 48 -18.15 -1.40 -4.13
C GLU A 48 -18.50 -0.75 -5.48
N GLU A 49 -18.50 0.57 -5.56
CA GLU A 49 -18.69 1.30 -6.82
C GLU A 49 -17.38 1.50 -7.61
N GLY A 50 -16.25 1.02 -7.06
CA GLY A 50 -14.92 1.05 -7.66
C GLY A 50 -14.47 -0.35 -8.13
N ILE A 51 -13.18 -0.65 -7.94
CA ILE A 51 -12.58 -1.95 -8.30
C ILE A 51 -12.33 -2.88 -7.11
N GLU A 52 -12.85 -2.53 -5.93
CA GLU A 52 -12.86 -3.36 -4.72
C GLU A 52 -11.51 -3.99 -4.33
N TYR A 53 -10.43 -3.21 -4.35
CA TYR A 53 -9.16 -3.63 -3.76
C TYR A 53 -9.38 -4.09 -2.31
N ASN A 54 -8.81 -5.26 -2.01
CA ASN A 54 -8.94 -5.89 -0.70
C ASN A 54 -7.59 -6.25 -0.06
N LEU A 55 -6.48 -5.84 -0.69
CA LEU A 55 -5.13 -5.95 -0.17
C LEU A 55 -4.39 -4.61 -0.28
N VAL A 56 -3.58 -4.31 0.73
CA VAL A 56 -2.65 -3.18 0.73
C VAL A 56 -1.28 -3.64 1.21
N ARG A 57 -0.22 -3.25 0.48
CA ARG A 57 1.17 -3.41 0.90
C ARG A 57 1.69 -2.10 1.49
N VAL A 58 2.10 -2.12 2.76
CA VAL A 58 2.69 -0.96 3.44
C VAL A 58 4.19 -1.19 3.61
N PRO A 59 5.06 -0.35 3.03
CA PRO A 59 6.49 -0.38 3.34
C PRO A 59 6.75 -0.04 4.80
N MET A 60 7.67 -0.79 5.43
CA MET A 60 8.21 -0.45 6.75
C MET A 60 9.38 0.51 6.55
N ALA A 61 9.20 1.76 6.97
CA ALA A 61 10.08 2.90 6.76
C ALA A 61 10.27 3.26 5.27
N SER A 62 11.43 3.84 4.91
CA SER A 62 11.66 4.37 3.57
C SER A 62 11.84 3.30 2.48
N THR A 63 11.54 3.70 1.25
CA THR A 63 11.88 2.98 0.01
C THR A 63 12.49 3.96 -1.00
N ASP A 64 12.77 3.51 -2.21
CA ASP A 64 13.07 4.37 -3.36
C ASP A 64 11.90 5.33 -3.70
N PHE A 65 10.67 5.00 -3.31
CA PHE A 65 9.49 5.88 -3.40
C PHE A 65 9.27 6.75 -2.14
N SER A 66 10.34 7.08 -1.43
CA SER A 66 10.35 8.02 -0.30
C SER A 66 11.18 9.26 -0.64
N VAL A 67 10.81 10.42 -0.08
CA VAL A 67 11.51 11.69 -0.33
C VAL A 67 12.85 11.81 0.41
N ARG A 68 13.08 10.92 1.39
CA ARG A 68 14.33 10.79 2.13
C ARG A 68 14.52 9.34 2.56
N LEU A 69 15.77 8.99 2.85
CA LEU A 69 16.11 7.71 3.48
C LEU A 69 15.90 7.82 4.99
N TYR A 70 15.22 6.83 5.56
CA TYR A 70 15.04 6.67 7.00
C TYR A 70 14.71 5.22 7.35
N THR A 71 15.08 4.81 8.54
CA THR A 71 14.52 3.63 9.20
C THR A 71 13.75 4.07 10.46
N TYR A 72 13.16 3.12 11.16
CA TYR A 72 12.55 3.41 12.46
C TYR A 72 13.56 3.46 13.61
N ALA A 73 14.83 3.06 13.39
CA ALA A 73 15.84 2.95 14.42
C ALA A 73 17.25 3.30 13.88
N ASP A 74 17.40 4.54 13.39
CA ASP A 74 18.65 5.03 12.80
C ASP A 74 19.76 5.34 13.84
N ALA A 75 19.48 5.19 15.14
CA ALA A 75 20.48 5.39 16.20
C ALA A 75 21.54 4.27 16.18
N GLU A 76 22.80 4.64 15.95
CA GLU A 76 23.92 3.70 15.92
C GLU A 76 24.07 2.94 17.26
N GLY A 77 24.24 1.62 17.17
CA GLY A 77 24.40 0.77 18.36
C GLY A 77 23.12 0.51 19.17
N ASP A 78 21.94 0.90 18.68
CA ASP A 78 20.67 0.71 19.37
C ASP A 78 20.08 -0.71 19.24
N PHE A 79 20.84 -1.71 19.66
CA PHE A 79 20.41 -3.12 19.66
C PHE A 79 19.19 -3.38 20.57
N GLN A 80 18.89 -2.45 21.48
CA GLN A 80 17.75 -2.54 22.39
C GLN A 80 16.52 -1.78 21.87
N LEU A 81 16.60 -1.13 20.69
CA LEU A 81 15.53 -0.35 20.07
C LEU A 81 14.94 0.74 20.98
N LYS A 82 15.78 1.35 21.83
CA LYS A 82 15.35 2.41 22.76
C LYS A 82 14.92 3.69 22.04
N HIS A 83 15.41 3.90 20.82
CA HIS A 83 15.09 5.05 19.99
C HIS A 83 14.22 4.66 18.78
N PHE A 84 13.64 3.46 18.79
CA PHE A 84 12.68 3.07 17.76
C PHE A 84 11.49 4.03 17.77
N ASN A 85 11.17 4.62 16.62
CA ASN A 85 9.99 5.46 16.47
C ASN A 85 9.45 5.43 15.03
N LEU A 86 8.13 5.55 14.92
CA LEU A 86 7.48 5.88 13.65
C LEU A 86 7.78 7.34 13.28
N THR A 87 7.76 7.66 11.99
CA THR A 87 8.04 9.02 11.51
C THR A 87 6.76 9.74 11.09
N GLU A 88 6.88 10.99 10.64
CA GLU A 88 5.73 11.75 10.16
C GLU A 88 5.09 11.09 8.92
N GLU A 89 5.89 10.43 8.10
CA GLU A 89 5.43 9.66 6.94
C GLU A 89 4.46 8.52 7.34
N ASP A 90 4.63 7.89 8.51
CA ASP A 90 3.70 6.86 8.98
C ASP A 90 2.51 7.45 9.74
N THR A 91 2.73 8.47 10.56
CA THR A 91 1.70 8.95 11.51
C THR A 91 0.78 10.03 10.95
N ARG A 92 1.21 10.72 9.89
CA ARG A 92 0.43 11.78 9.26
C ARG A 92 0.00 11.44 7.84
N MET A 93 0.66 10.49 7.19
CA MET A 93 0.40 10.21 5.78
C MET A 93 -0.24 8.86 5.47
N LYS A 94 0.01 7.85 6.29
CA LYS A 94 -0.50 6.48 6.13
C LYS A 94 -1.52 6.16 7.23
#